data_AF-V5GFM1-F1
#
_entry.id   AF-V5GFM1-F1
#
_cell.length_a   1.000
_cell.length_b   1.000
_cell.length_c   1.000
_cell.angle_alpha   90.00
_cell.angle_beta   90.00
_cell.angle_gamma   90.00
#
_symmetry.space_group_name_H-M   'P 1'
#
loop_
_entity.id
_entity.type
_entity.pdbx_description
1 polymer ?
#
loop_
_entity_poly.entity_id
_entity_poly.type
_entity_poly.pdbx_seq_one_letter_code
_entity_poly.pdbx_strand_id
1 'polypeptide(L)'
;VRELLKLVLNNAVSNEKQDLSKLYDLIETQLRALDTLGITSDKYAALLFPLIESCLPQELLRIWQRSAFNSHGSCTNNSASSGNNEPAASVGDSPLEVRLGNLLSFLRAEVENEQRIDLASERFGLADNFKTRSG
;
A
#
# COMPACT_ATOMS: atom_id res chain seq x y z
N VAL A 1 5.00 9.99 12.98
CA VAL A 1 4.07 9.21 13.84
C VAL A 1 2.78 9.97 14.17
N ARG A 2 2.81 11.18 14.74
CA ARG A 2 1.58 11.95 15.07
C ARG A 2 0.64 12.14 13.88
N GLU A 3 1.18 12.39 12.69
CA GLU A 3 0.38 12.56 11.48
C GLU A 3 -0.25 11.23 11.00
N LEU A 4 0.45 10.09 11.11
CA LEU A 4 -0.15 8.77 10.86
C LEU A 4 -1.33 8.56 11.81
N LEU A 5 -1.17 8.84 13.10
CA LEU A 5 -2.23 8.68 14.11
C LEU A 5 -3.44 9.58 13.83
N LYS A 6 -3.23 10.81 13.35
CA LYS A 6 -4.32 11.68 12.89
C LYS A 6 -5.05 11.06 11.70
N LEU A 7 -4.30 10.47 10.76
CA LEU A 7 -4.87 9.81 9.59
C LEU A 7 -5.74 8.61 9.98
N VAL A 8 -5.24 7.76 10.89
CA VAL A 8 -5.98 6.63 11.48
C VAL A 8 -7.29 7.11 12.10
N LEU A 9 -7.23 8.14 12.94
CA LEU A 9 -8.40 8.68 13.59
C LEU A 9 -9.40 9.24 12.58
N ASN A 10 -8.91 9.95 11.57
CA ASN A 10 -9.77 10.51 10.54
C ASN A 10 -10.44 9.41 9.71
N ASN A 11 -9.74 8.32 9.41
CA ASN A 11 -10.29 7.15 8.74
C ASN A 11 -11.34 6.41 9.61
N ALA A 12 -11.05 6.21 10.90
CA ALA A 12 -11.95 5.50 11.81
C ALA A 12 -13.23 6.28 12.14
N VAL A 13 -13.17 7.62 12.14
CA VAL A 13 -14.30 8.50 12.48
C VAL A 13 -15.09 8.93 11.24
N SER A 14 -14.41 9.07 10.09
CA SER A 14 -15.06 9.48 8.84
C SER A 14 -15.47 8.25 8.05
N ASN A 15 -16.79 8.04 7.90
CA ASN A 15 -17.32 7.02 6.99
C ASN A 15 -17.31 7.49 5.51
N GLU A 16 -16.59 8.58 5.22
CA GLU A 16 -16.44 9.10 3.87
C GLU A 16 -15.34 8.33 3.15
N LYS A 17 -15.59 7.99 1.88
CA LYS A 17 -14.60 7.37 1.01
C LYS A 17 -13.48 8.37 0.76
N GLN A 18 -12.38 8.26 1.51
CA GLN A 18 -11.20 9.06 1.27
C GLN A 18 -10.57 8.63 -0.07
N ASP A 19 -10.19 9.60 -0.90
CA ASP A 19 -9.49 9.31 -2.17
C ASP A 19 -8.25 8.46 -1.90
N LEU A 20 -8.19 7.28 -2.55
CA LEU A 20 -7.13 6.31 -2.36
C LEU A 20 -5.77 6.89 -2.72
N SER A 21 -5.69 7.72 -3.77
CA SER A 21 -4.47 8.43 -4.14
C SER A 21 -3.97 9.34 -3.02
N LYS A 22 -4.85 10.17 -2.44
CA LYS A 22 -4.48 11.07 -1.34
C LYS A 22 -4.03 10.32 -0.10
N LEU A 23 -4.69 9.20 0.21
CA LEU A 23 -4.30 8.32 1.31
C LEU A 23 -2.89 7.77 1.12
N TYR A 24 -2.61 7.23 -0.06
CA TYR A 24 -1.30 6.68 -0.40
C TYR A 24 -0.21 7.77 -0.37
N ASP A 25 -0.43 8.93 -0.98
CA ASP A 25 0.51 10.05 -0.99
C ASP A 25 0.86 10.51 0.43
N LEU A 26 -0.13 10.56 1.33
CA LEU A 26 0.08 10.90 2.73
C LEU A 26 0.89 9.83 3.46
N ILE A 27 0.59 8.54 3.25
CA ILE A 27 1.38 7.44 3.84
C ILE A 27 2.83 7.51 3.36
N GLU A 28 3.05 7.70 2.06
CA GLU A 28 4.40 7.77 1.46
C GLU A 28 5.17 9.00 1.97
N THR A 29 4.52 10.17 2.03
CA THR A 29 5.12 11.40 2.58
C THR A 29 5.57 11.19 4.01
N GLN A 30 4.75 10.52 4.84
CA GLN A 30 5.09 10.28 6.23
C GLN A 30 6.17 9.23 6.39
N LEU A 31 6.19 8.18 5.56
CA LEU A 31 7.29 7.22 5.52
C LEU A 31 8.62 7.89 5.15
N ARG A 32 8.63 8.78 4.14
CA ARG A 32 9.82 9.56 3.76
C ARG A 32 10.28 10.50 4.89
N ALA A 33 9.36 11.13 5.60
CA ALA A 33 9.69 11.97 6.75
C ALA A 33 10.30 11.15 7.91
N LEU A 34 9.79 9.94 8.13
CA LEU A 34 10.33 9.01 9.13
C LEU A 34 11.72 8.48 8.74
N ASP A 35 11.91 8.16 7.47
CA ASP A 35 13.20 7.73 6.92
C ASP A 35 14.28 8.83 7.07
N THR A 36 13.91 10.09 6.79
CA THR A 36 14.78 11.26 7.02
C THR A 36 15.19 11.42 8.50
N LEU A 37 14.33 10.98 9.42
CA LEU A 37 14.60 10.96 10.86
C LEU A 37 15.42 9.73 11.32
N GLY A 38 15.83 8.85 10.40
CA GLY A 38 16.56 7.62 10.69
C GLY A 38 15.67 6.49 11.22
N ILE A 39 14.35 6.62 11.06
CA ILE A 39 13.39 5.55 11.35
C ILE A 39 13.26 4.72 10.08
N THR A 40 14.22 3.81 9.86
CA THR A 40 14.25 2.90 8.72
C THR A 40 13.23 1.77 8.87
N SER A 41 12.75 1.21 7.76
CA SER A 41 11.85 0.04 7.75
C SER A 41 12.40 -1.13 8.57
N ASP A 42 13.72 -1.34 8.52
CA ASP A 42 14.45 -2.44 9.19
C ASP A 42 14.21 -2.50 10.70
N LYS A 43 14.26 -1.34 11.35
CA LYS A 43 14.16 -1.27 12.82
C LYS A 43 12.75 -1.03 13.31
N TYR A 44 11.89 -0.46 12.47
CA TYR A 44 10.59 0.06 12.89
C TYR A 44 9.41 -0.54 12.12
N ALA A 45 9.60 -1.51 11.23
CA ALA A 45 8.49 -2.21 10.56
C ALA A 45 7.44 -2.74 11.55
N ALA A 46 7.89 -3.21 12.72
CA ALA A 46 7.01 -3.66 13.83
C ALA A 46 6.04 -2.58 14.32
N LEU A 47 6.42 -1.32 14.22
CA LEU A 47 5.61 -0.17 14.62
C LEU A 47 4.87 0.45 13.42
N LEU A 48 5.54 0.52 12.27
CA LEU A 48 4.99 1.13 11.06
C LEU A 48 3.86 0.30 10.46
N PHE A 49 3.99 -1.03 10.47
CA PHE A 49 3.01 -1.93 9.91
C PHE A 49 1.62 -1.77 10.54
N PRO A 50 1.42 -1.92 11.87
CA PRO A 50 0.10 -1.74 12.48
C PRO A 50 -0.43 -0.31 12.35
N LEU A 51 0.46 0.70 12.32
CA LEU A 51 0.06 2.09 12.08
C LEU A 51 -0.51 2.25 10.67
N ILE A 52 0.19 1.78 9.64
CA ILE A 52 -0.23 1.88 8.25
C ILE A 52 -1.49 1.06 8.02
N GLU A 53 -1.60 -0.16 8.55
CA GLU A 53 -2.84 -0.94 8.48
C GLU A 53 -4.02 -0.15 9.07
N SER A 54 -3.82 0.52 10.22
CA SER A 54 -4.89 1.29 10.86
C SER A 54 -5.29 2.54 10.06
N CYS A 55 -4.43 3.05 9.16
CA CYS A 55 -4.73 4.21 8.32
C CYS A 55 -5.70 3.87 7.17
N LEU A 56 -5.84 2.59 6.83
CA LEU A 56 -6.53 2.14 5.64
C LEU A 56 -8.03 1.96 5.88
N PRO A 57 -8.88 2.31 4.90
CA PRO A 57 -10.31 2.01 4.96
C PRO A 57 -10.54 0.51 5.12
N GLN A 58 -11.61 0.15 5.83
CA GLN A 58 -11.91 -1.25 6.10
C GLN A 58 -12.08 -2.11 4.83
N GLU A 59 -12.58 -1.52 3.75
CA GLU A 59 -12.71 -2.23 2.47
C GLU A 59 -11.35 -2.53 1.84
N LEU A 60 -10.43 -1.57 1.85
CA LEU A 60 -9.07 -1.74 1.36
C LEU A 60 -8.29 -2.76 2.17
N LEU A 61 -8.48 -2.75 3.50
CA LEU A 61 -7.94 -3.79 4.38
C LEU A 61 -8.50 -5.17 4.05
N ARG A 62 -9.79 -5.31 3.74
CA ARG A 62 -10.34 -6.61 3.33
C ARG A 62 -9.69 -7.14 2.06
N ILE A 63 -9.49 -6.27 1.06
CA ILE A 63 -8.83 -6.65 -0.20
C ILE A 63 -7.38 -7.06 0.08
N TRP A 64 -6.65 -6.25 0.85
CA TRP A 64 -5.28 -6.56 1.28
C TRP A 64 -5.19 -7.88 2.03
N GLN A 65 -6.06 -8.14 3.01
CA GLN A 65 -6.03 -9.40 3.76
C GLN A 65 -6.28 -10.58 2.82
N ARG A 66 -7.24 -10.49 1.90
CA ARG A 66 -7.50 -11.54 0.90
C ARG A 66 -6.29 -11.79 -0.02
N SER A 67 -5.61 -10.75 -0.49
CA SER A 67 -4.42 -10.89 -1.34
C SER A 67 -3.20 -11.37 -0.55
N ALA A 68 -3.04 -10.94 0.71
CA ALA A 68 -1.99 -11.37 1.63
C ALA A 68 -2.13 -12.86 2.01
N PHE A 69 -3.35 -13.35 2.26
CA PHE A 69 -3.60 -14.77 2.52
C PHE A 69 -3.29 -15.66 1.30
N ASN A 70 -3.49 -15.16 0.08
CA ASN A 70 -3.13 -15.90 -1.14
C ASN A 70 -1.62 -15.89 -1.46
N SER A 71 -0.90 -14.85 -1.03
CA SER A 71 0.55 -14.75 -1.26
C SER A 71 1.38 -15.50 -0.19
N HIS A 72 0.82 -15.67 1.02
CA HIS A 72 1.41 -16.48 2.10
C HIS A 72 1.17 -18.00 1.93
N GLY A 73 1.04 -18.45 0.68
CA GLY A 73 0.76 -19.84 0.30
C GLY A 73 1.92 -20.54 -0.42
N SER A 74 3.15 -20.03 -0.37
CA SER A 74 4.31 -20.75 -0.92
C SER A 74 5.61 -20.40 -0.21
N CYS A 75 5.76 -20.88 1.02
CA CYS A 75 7.04 -21.21 1.64
C CYS A 75 6.76 -21.92 2.96
N THR A 76 7.47 -22.98 3.37
CA THR A 76 7.15 -24.42 3.24
C THR A 76 6.95 -24.90 1.80
N ASN A 77 7.83 -25.72 1.21
CA ASN A 77 8.74 -26.70 1.79
C ASN A 77 9.67 -27.22 0.68
N ASN A 78 10.99 -27.07 0.87
CA ASN A 78 12.00 -28.10 0.60
C ASN A 78 13.39 -27.58 1.00
N SER A 79 13.80 -27.98 2.21
CA SER A 79 15.21 -28.11 2.55
C SER A 79 15.79 -29.26 1.72
N ALA A 80 16.70 -28.96 0.79
CA ALA A 80 17.71 -29.90 0.31
C ALA A 80 18.87 -29.14 -0.36
N SER A 81 19.88 -28.82 0.46
CA SER A 81 21.33 -28.81 0.20
C SER A 81 21.88 -28.46 -1.20
N SER A 82 22.84 -27.51 -1.26
CA SER A 82 24.26 -27.81 -1.56
C SER A 82 25.04 -26.57 -2.07
N GLY A 83 26.15 -26.23 -1.39
CA GLY A 83 27.37 -25.75 -2.05
C GLY A 83 27.73 -24.25 -2.07
N ASN A 84 28.57 -23.85 -1.11
CA ASN A 84 29.82 -23.07 -1.28
C ASN A 84 29.83 -21.51 -1.29
N ASN A 85 30.46 -20.97 -0.23
CA ASN A 85 31.50 -19.90 -0.16
C ASN A 85 31.17 -18.38 -0.26
N GLU A 86 31.14 -17.72 0.92
CA GLU A 86 31.73 -16.40 1.31
C GLU A 86 31.36 -15.07 0.58
N PRO A 87 31.57 -13.87 1.18
CA PRO A 87 31.26 -13.38 2.53
C PRO A 87 30.51 -12.00 2.55
N ALA A 88 29.91 -11.67 3.71
CA ALA A 88 29.68 -10.31 4.24
C ALA A 88 28.89 -9.26 3.42
N ALA A 89 27.55 -9.35 3.45
CA ALA A 89 26.64 -8.20 3.62
C ALA A 89 25.23 -8.66 4.08
N SER A 90 25.03 -8.63 5.40
CA SER A 90 23.76 -8.33 6.11
C SER A 90 22.78 -7.52 5.23
N VAL A 91 21.55 -7.92 4.95
CA VAL A 91 20.41 -8.11 5.87
C VAL A 91 19.44 -9.05 5.14
N GLY A 92 19.06 -10.17 5.74
CA GLY A 92 17.83 -10.84 5.29
C GLY A 92 16.68 -10.00 5.80
N ASP A 93 15.98 -9.29 4.91
CA ASP A 93 14.84 -8.43 5.26
C ASP A 93 13.95 -9.16 6.27
N SER A 94 13.62 -8.50 7.37
CA SER A 94 12.76 -9.10 8.37
C SER A 94 11.42 -9.48 7.70
N PRO A 95 10.78 -10.61 8.05
CA PRO A 95 9.51 -11.03 7.40
C PRO A 95 8.44 -9.94 7.36
N LEU A 96 8.49 -9.02 8.33
CA LEU A 96 7.60 -7.88 8.42
C LEU A 96 7.95 -6.72 7.49
N GLU A 97 9.22 -6.52 7.15
CA GLU A 97 9.63 -5.56 6.13
C GLU A 97 9.16 -5.97 4.75
N VAL A 98 9.35 -7.25 4.41
CA VAL A 98 8.82 -7.84 3.18
C VAL A 98 7.30 -7.64 3.13
N ARG A 99 6.61 -7.88 4.25
CA ARG A 99 5.17 -7.67 4.35
C ARG A 99 4.77 -6.19 4.23
N LEU A 100 5.53 -5.27 4.81
CA LEU A 100 5.31 -3.84 4.71
C LEU A 100 5.52 -3.34 3.27
N GLY A 101 6.58 -3.80 2.60
CA GLY A 101 6.85 -3.51 1.20
C GLY A 101 5.77 -4.05 0.27
N ASN A 102 5.25 -5.25 0.55
CA ASN A 102 4.11 -5.82 -0.17
C ASN A 102 2.84 -4.98 0.04
N LEU A 103 2.60 -4.47 1.26
CA LEU A 103 1.46 -3.61 1.55
C LEU A 103 1.53 -2.29 0.76
N LEU A 104 2.69 -1.64 0.74
CA LEU A 104 2.89 -0.41 -0.02
C LEU A 104 2.72 -0.63 -1.53
N SER A 105 3.27 -1.75 -2.03
CA SER A 105 3.10 -2.15 -3.44
C SER A 105 1.65 -2.42 -3.80
N PHE A 106 0.90 -3.06 -2.90
CA PHE A 106 -0.55 -3.25 -3.04
C PHE A 106 -1.31 -1.93 -3.09
N LEU A 107 -1.02 -1.01 -2.16
CA LEU A 107 -1.69 0.30 -2.14
C LEU A 107 -1.46 1.08 -3.42
N ARG A 108 -0.23 1.07 -3.93
CA ARG A 108 0.10 1.70 -5.21
C ARG A 108 -0.70 1.08 -6.36
N ALA A 109 -0.74 -0.24 -6.43
CA ALA A 109 -1.49 -0.95 -7.47
C ALA A 109 -2.99 -0.67 -7.40
N GLU A 110 -3.57 -0.55 -6.19
CA GLU A 110 -4.98 -0.20 -6.03
C GLU A 110 -5.28 1.23 -6.49
N VAL A 111 -4.40 2.19 -6.21
CA VAL A 111 -4.53 3.57 -6.70
C VAL A 111 -4.53 3.60 -8.24
N GLU A 112 -3.60 2.87 -8.87
CA GLU A 112 -3.53 2.77 -10.33
C GLU A 112 -4.77 2.05 -10.91
N ASN A 113 -5.28 1.04 -10.22
CA ASN A 113 -6.50 0.31 -10.61
C ASN A 113 -7.73 1.22 -10.57
N GLU A 114 -7.93 2.00 -9.52
CA GLU A 114 -9.04 2.95 -9.42
C GLU A 114 -8.98 4.01 -10.51
N GLN A 115 -7.79 4.60 -10.76
CA GLN A 115 -7.60 5.53 -11.88
C GLN A 115 -7.94 4.89 -13.23
N ARG A 116 -7.60 3.61 -13.41
CA ARG A 116 -7.93 2.86 -14.64
C ARG A 116 -9.42 2.61 -14.76
N ILE A 117 -10.10 2.29 -13.66
CA ILE A 117 -11.55 2.11 -13.62
C ILE A 117 -12.24 3.43 -13.94
N ASP A 118 -11.78 4.55 -13.36
CA ASP A 118 -12.30 5.88 -13.65
C ASP A 118 -12.14 6.22 -15.14
N LEU A 119 -10.97 5.99 -15.72
CA LEU A 119 -10.73 6.19 -17.16
C LEU A 119 -11.60 5.29 -18.06
N ALA A 120 -11.90 4.06 -17.62
CA ALA A 120 -12.77 3.16 -18.35
C ALA A 120 -14.26 3.48 -18.17
N SER A 121 -14.62 4.05 -17.02
CA SER A 121 -15.98 4.45 -16.64
C SER A 121 -16.36 5.80 -17.26
N GLU A 122 -15.41 6.73 -17.34
CA GLU A 122 -15.52 7.88 -18.23
C GLU A 122 -15.67 7.35 -19.66
N ARG A 123 -16.79 7.67 -20.30
CA ARG A 123 -17.06 7.34 -21.71
C ARG A 123 -16.05 8.04 -22.62
N PHE A 124 -14.80 7.62 -22.66
CA PHE A 124 -13.76 8.00 -23.64
C PHE A 124 -13.84 9.45 -24.16
N GLY A 125 -14.06 10.44 -23.28
CA GLY A 125 -14.20 11.86 -23.70
C GLY A 125 -15.35 12.18 -24.67
N LEU A 126 -16.39 11.35 -24.82
CA LEU A 126 -17.48 11.54 -25.79
C LEU A 126 -18.67 12.38 -25.29
N ALA A 127 -18.60 12.93 -24.07
CA ALA A 127 -19.70 13.72 -23.51
C ALA A 127 -19.78 15.17 -24.04
N ASP A 128 -18.74 15.70 -24.70
CA ASP A 128 -18.71 17.12 -25.08
C ASP A 128 -19.14 17.47 -26.52
N ASN A 129 -19.60 16.50 -27.34
CA ASN A 129 -19.94 16.77 -28.76
C ASN A 129 -21.40 16.54 -29.17
N PHE A 130 -22.31 16.21 -28.25
CA PHE A 130 -23.74 16.03 -28.60
C PHE A 130 -24.64 17.20 -28.21
N LYS A 131 -24.10 18.27 -27.63
CA LYS A 131 -24.85 19.48 -27.32
C LYS A 131 -24.39 20.65 -28.19
N THR A 132 -24.87 20.68 -29.44
CA THR A 132 -25.32 21.88 -30.19
C THR A 132 -25.19 21.66 -31.71
N ARG A 133 -26.15 20.97 -32.33
CA ARG A 133 -26.57 21.29 -33.71
C ARG A 133 -28.00 20.80 -33.94
N SER A 134 -28.93 21.44 -33.25
CA SER A 134 -30.31 21.54 -33.71
C SER A 134 -30.61 23.03 -33.72
N GLY A 135 -30.61 23.59 -34.92
CA GLY A 135 -30.77 25.00 -35.25
C GLY A 135 -30.81 25.11 -36.76
#